data_AF-A0A2R7J6W3-F1
#
_entry.id   AF-A0A2R7J6W3-F1
#
_cell.length_a   1.000
_cell.length_b   1.000
_cell.length_c   1.000
_cell.angle_alpha   90.00
_cell.angle_beta   90.00
_cell.angle_gamma   90.00
#
_symmetry.space_group_name_H-M   'P 1'
#
loop_
_entity.id
_entity.type
_entity.pdbx_description
1 polymer ?
#
loop_
_entity_poly.entity_id
_entity_poly.type
_entity_poly.pdbx_seq_one_letter_code
_entity_poly.pdbx_strand_id
1 'polypeptide(L)'
;LARRYGAEARTIVLAGTDGRAPSDLPRGSPGNIATALARVAEMMDPREDVLVLYATSHGAPLGIIYNDGDQGFGAISPVRLAEMLETLGIKRRLVMISACYSGVFVDPLINDDSVIITAASSDRTSFGCQADSDWTFFGDALINHGLRKAQSLAAAESEATALIAAWETRGNLVPSQPQSAIGSRAAKWLDVLDKRVPPVATQPVGRPAVSLLDAR
;
A
#
# COMPACT_ATOMS: atom_id res chain seq x y z
N LEU A 1 -5.49 0.74 8.97
CA LEU A 1 -5.64 1.95 8.13
C LEU A 1 -6.90 2.73 8.46
N ALA A 2 -8.10 2.14 8.38
CA ALA A 2 -9.37 2.81 8.71
C ALA A 2 -9.32 3.59 10.05
N ARG A 3 -8.95 2.93 11.15
CA ARG A 3 -8.75 3.56 12.47
C ARG A 3 -7.76 4.74 12.47
N ARG A 4 -6.67 4.63 11.72
CA ARG A 4 -5.62 5.66 11.71
C ARG A 4 -6.11 6.94 11.04
N TYR A 5 -6.89 6.80 9.98
CA TYR A 5 -7.32 7.90 9.11
C TYR A 5 -8.81 8.24 9.25
N GLY A 6 -9.52 7.67 10.23
CA GLY A 6 -10.95 7.90 10.46
C GLY A 6 -11.85 7.46 9.31
N ALA A 7 -11.52 6.32 8.67
CA ALA A 7 -12.18 5.83 7.45
C ALA A 7 -13.05 4.58 7.68
N GLU A 8 -13.45 4.26 8.91
CA GLU A 8 -14.21 3.03 9.27
C GLU A 8 -15.48 2.83 8.45
N ALA A 9 -16.24 3.91 8.19
CA ALA A 9 -17.46 3.87 7.38
C ALA A 9 -17.23 4.28 5.91
N ARG A 10 -15.96 4.42 5.48
CA ARG A 10 -15.56 4.98 4.18
C ARG A 10 -14.48 4.13 3.50
N THR A 11 -14.45 2.84 3.81
CA THR A 11 -13.46 1.90 3.28
C THR A 11 -14.13 0.95 2.29
N ILE A 12 -13.52 0.78 1.12
CA ILE A 12 -13.85 -0.25 0.15
C ILE A 12 -12.68 -1.24 0.12
N VAL A 13 -12.98 -2.54 0.19
CA VAL A 13 -11.98 -3.61 0.11
C VAL A 13 -12.23 -4.42 -1.15
N LEU A 14 -11.19 -4.57 -1.97
CA LEU A 14 -11.14 -5.50 -3.09
C LEU A 14 -10.15 -6.61 -2.73
N ALA A 15 -10.55 -7.87 -2.86
CA ALA A 15 -9.70 -9.01 -2.51
C ALA A 15 -10.05 -10.27 -3.30
N GLY A 16 -9.03 -11.04 -3.65
CA GLY A 16 -9.19 -12.41 -4.15
C GLY A 16 -9.31 -13.42 -3.03
N THR A 17 -9.49 -14.70 -3.40
CA THR A 17 -9.38 -15.83 -2.49
C THR A 17 -7.99 -15.92 -1.85
N ASP A 18 -7.94 -16.35 -0.59
CA ASP A 18 -6.70 -16.71 0.12
C ASP A 18 -6.23 -18.16 -0.21
N GLY A 19 -6.90 -18.83 -1.14
CA GLY A 19 -6.66 -20.21 -1.55
C GLY A 19 -7.40 -21.26 -0.71
N ARG A 20 -8.07 -20.87 0.39
CA ARG A 20 -8.80 -21.80 1.28
C ARG A 20 -10.28 -21.91 0.91
N ALA A 21 -10.88 -20.83 0.45
CA ALA A 21 -12.27 -20.77 0.01
C ALA A 21 -12.47 -19.67 -1.05
N PRO A 22 -13.53 -19.70 -1.86
CA PRO A 22 -13.92 -18.56 -2.70
C PRO A 22 -14.04 -17.27 -1.86
N SER A 23 -13.70 -16.14 -2.46
CA SER A 23 -13.87 -14.81 -1.84
C SER A 23 -15.21 -14.22 -2.26
N ASP A 24 -15.97 -13.71 -1.30
CA ASP A 24 -17.19 -12.92 -1.54
C ASP A 24 -16.88 -11.47 -1.96
N LEU A 25 -15.61 -11.06 -1.89
CA LEU A 25 -15.18 -9.72 -2.29
C LEU A 25 -14.84 -9.65 -3.78
N PRO A 26 -15.14 -8.53 -4.45
CA PRO A 26 -14.67 -8.29 -5.81
C PRO A 26 -13.14 -8.28 -5.87
N ARG A 27 -12.57 -8.90 -6.89
CA ARG A 27 -11.12 -8.98 -7.11
C ARG A 27 -10.54 -7.62 -7.47
N GLY A 28 -9.25 -7.43 -7.24
CA GLY A 28 -8.50 -6.20 -7.58
C GLY A 28 -8.22 -6.04 -9.08
N SER A 29 -9.20 -6.26 -9.95
CA SER A 29 -9.06 -6.05 -11.39
C SER A 29 -9.17 -4.56 -11.75
N PRO A 30 -8.68 -4.15 -12.94
CA PRO A 30 -8.72 -2.75 -13.34
C PRO A 30 -10.15 -2.17 -13.35
N GLY A 31 -11.15 -2.96 -13.75
CA GLY A 31 -12.55 -2.54 -13.77
C GLY A 31 -13.07 -2.29 -12.35
N ASN A 32 -12.87 -3.25 -11.44
CA ASN A 32 -13.32 -3.12 -10.05
C ASN A 32 -12.61 -1.97 -9.32
N ILE A 33 -11.31 -1.77 -9.57
CA ILE A 33 -10.55 -0.64 -9.02
C ILE A 33 -11.12 0.68 -9.55
N ALA A 34 -11.35 0.80 -10.86
CA ALA A 34 -11.93 2.01 -11.44
C ALA A 34 -13.31 2.33 -10.86
N THR A 35 -14.18 1.32 -10.71
CA THR A 35 -15.51 1.48 -10.09
C THR A 35 -15.41 1.90 -8.62
N ALA A 36 -14.53 1.26 -7.85
CA ALA A 36 -14.32 1.62 -6.44
C ALA A 36 -13.78 3.05 -6.28
N LEU A 37 -12.78 3.42 -7.10
CA LEU A 37 -12.22 4.78 -7.09
C LEU A 37 -13.26 5.82 -7.52
N ALA A 38 -14.09 5.52 -8.53
CA ALA A 38 -15.17 6.41 -8.95
C ALA A 38 -16.17 6.65 -7.79
N ARG A 39 -16.57 5.58 -7.09
CA ARG A 39 -17.47 5.71 -5.95
C ARG A 39 -16.86 6.52 -4.81
N VAL A 40 -15.56 6.38 -4.57
CA VAL A 40 -14.85 7.19 -3.57
C VAL A 40 -14.81 8.65 -4.02
N ALA A 41 -14.46 8.92 -5.28
CA ALA A 41 -14.40 10.27 -5.84
C ALA A 41 -15.74 11.02 -5.77
N GLU A 42 -16.86 10.33 -6.01
CA GLU A 42 -18.21 10.89 -5.85
C GLU A 42 -18.51 11.38 -4.43
N MET A 43 -17.90 10.75 -3.42
CA MET A 43 -18.16 11.02 -2.01
C MET A 43 -17.18 12.01 -1.40
N MET A 44 -16.03 12.23 -2.03
CA MET A 44 -14.97 13.12 -1.55
C MET A 44 -15.32 14.59 -1.81
N ASP A 45 -15.04 15.49 -0.85
CA ASP A 45 -14.80 16.90 -1.17
C ASP A 45 -13.35 17.02 -1.67
N PRO A 46 -13.11 17.30 -2.97
CA PRO A 46 -11.76 17.34 -3.54
C PRO A 46 -10.86 18.44 -2.96
N ARG A 47 -11.43 19.38 -2.18
CA ARG A 47 -10.69 20.46 -1.50
C ARG A 47 -10.26 20.10 -0.08
N GLU A 48 -10.81 19.06 0.51
CA GLU A 48 -10.60 18.70 1.91
C GLU A 48 -10.11 17.25 2.05
N ASP A 49 -10.75 16.31 1.37
CA ASP A 49 -10.55 14.89 1.58
C ASP A 49 -9.28 14.34 0.92
N VAL A 50 -8.80 13.20 1.45
CA VAL A 50 -7.62 12.48 0.99
C VAL A 50 -8.00 11.03 0.69
N LEU A 51 -7.65 10.53 -0.50
CA LEU A 51 -7.71 9.10 -0.79
C LEU A 51 -6.54 8.39 -0.10
N VAL A 52 -6.82 7.31 0.63
CA VAL A 52 -5.79 6.35 1.06
C VAL A 52 -5.97 5.07 0.25
N LEU A 53 -5.03 4.78 -0.65
CA LEU A 53 -4.98 3.57 -1.46
C LEU A 53 -3.85 2.67 -0.96
N TYR A 54 -4.19 1.47 -0.50
CA TYR A 54 -3.22 0.42 -0.20
C TYR A 54 -3.45 -0.76 -1.14
N ALA A 55 -2.44 -1.09 -1.93
CA ALA A 55 -2.46 -2.21 -2.84
C ALA A 55 -1.40 -3.23 -2.43
N THR A 56 -1.78 -4.50 -2.36
CA THR A 56 -0.85 -5.61 -2.14
C THR A 56 -1.08 -6.67 -3.21
N SER A 57 -0.01 -7.09 -3.88
CA SER A 57 -0.09 -7.87 -5.11
C SER A 57 1.30 -8.42 -5.48
N HIS A 58 1.35 -9.40 -6.39
CA HIS A 58 2.56 -9.62 -7.17
C HIS A 58 2.88 -8.39 -8.02
N GLY A 59 4.16 -8.22 -8.37
CA GLY A 59 4.61 -7.13 -9.22
C GLY A 59 5.65 -7.59 -10.22
N ALA A 60 5.71 -6.86 -11.32
CA ALA A 60 6.69 -7.00 -12.38
C ALA A 60 7.14 -5.59 -12.79
N PRO A 61 8.24 -5.45 -13.55
CA PRO A 61 8.68 -4.13 -14.04
C PRO A 61 7.60 -3.34 -14.81
N LEU A 62 6.60 -4.04 -15.35
CA LEU A 62 5.48 -3.43 -16.07
C LEU A 62 4.32 -2.96 -15.16
N GLY A 63 4.30 -3.30 -13.87
CA GLY A 63 3.24 -2.92 -12.93
C GLY A 63 2.83 -4.01 -11.93
N ILE A 64 1.67 -3.83 -11.30
CA ILE A 64 1.08 -4.81 -10.37
C ILE A 64 0.24 -5.84 -11.14
N ILE A 65 0.34 -7.11 -10.76
CA ILE A 65 -0.31 -8.23 -11.44
C ILE A 65 -1.65 -8.54 -10.80
N TYR A 66 -2.71 -8.60 -11.60
CA TYR A 66 -4.05 -8.97 -11.12
C TYR A 66 -4.50 -10.29 -11.73
N ASN A 67 -5.42 -10.94 -11.02
CA ASN A 67 -6.20 -12.08 -11.47
C ASN A 67 -7.69 -11.73 -11.28
N ASP A 68 -8.46 -11.78 -12.36
CA ASP A 68 -9.90 -11.47 -12.39
C ASP A 68 -10.77 -12.72 -12.62
N GLY A 69 -10.37 -13.84 -12.01
CA GLY A 69 -11.06 -15.11 -12.15
C GLY A 69 -11.08 -15.58 -13.60
N ASP A 70 -12.27 -15.89 -14.10
CA ASP A 70 -12.48 -16.37 -15.47
C ASP A 70 -12.26 -15.29 -16.54
N GLN A 71 -12.16 -14.01 -16.14
CA GLN A 71 -11.85 -12.90 -17.05
C GLN A 71 -10.34 -12.78 -17.34
N GLY A 72 -9.51 -13.61 -16.69
CA GLY A 72 -8.10 -13.76 -16.98
C GLY A 72 -7.17 -12.99 -16.02
N PHE A 73 -5.92 -12.85 -16.45
CA PHE A 73 -4.85 -12.20 -15.70
C PHE A 73 -4.22 -11.10 -16.54
N GLY A 74 -3.59 -10.15 -15.87
CA GLY A 74 -2.86 -9.09 -16.54
C GLY A 74 -2.14 -8.22 -15.55
N ALA A 75 -1.84 -6.99 -15.97
CA ALA A 75 -1.23 -6.02 -15.10
C ALA A 75 -1.86 -4.64 -15.21
N ILE A 76 -1.77 -3.91 -14.10
CA ILE A 76 -2.05 -2.48 -14.06
C ILE A 76 -0.71 -1.78 -14.09
N SER A 77 -0.44 -1.10 -15.21
CA SER A 77 0.76 -0.30 -15.34
C SER A 77 0.70 0.98 -14.48
N PRO A 78 1.86 1.58 -14.15
CA PRO A 78 1.92 2.87 -13.48
C PRO A 78 1.10 3.96 -14.16
N VAL A 79 1.22 4.06 -15.48
CA VAL A 79 0.49 5.04 -16.29
C VAL A 79 -1.02 4.83 -16.18
N ARG A 80 -1.48 3.57 -16.28
CA ARG A 80 -2.91 3.27 -16.16
C ARG A 80 -3.47 3.64 -14.79
N LEU A 81 -2.74 3.37 -13.70
CA LEU A 81 -3.18 3.75 -12.36
C LEU A 81 -3.20 5.28 -12.19
N ALA A 82 -2.18 5.97 -12.71
CA ALA A 82 -2.14 7.43 -12.72
C ALA A 82 -3.36 8.01 -13.45
N GLU A 83 -3.63 7.54 -14.67
CA GLU A 83 -4.77 7.98 -15.47
C GLU A 83 -6.11 7.75 -14.76
N MET A 84 -6.30 6.63 -14.07
CA MET A 84 -7.52 6.37 -13.28
C MET A 84 -7.72 7.43 -12.20
N LEU A 85 -6.66 7.78 -11.46
CA LEU A 85 -6.73 8.76 -10.38
C LEU A 85 -6.91 10.19 -10.90
N GLU A 86 -6.22 10.55 -11.99
CA GLU A 86 -6.32 11.89 -12.62
C GLU A 86 -7.69 12.11 -13.25
N THR A 87 -8.24 11.11 -13.97
CA THR A 87 -9.55 11.21 -14.61
C THR A 87 -10.67 11.44 -13.60
N LEU A 88 -10.52 10.88 -12.40
CA LEU A 88 -11.46 11.05 -11.29
C LEU A 88 -11.21 12.32 -10.45
N GLY A 89 -10.22 13.13 -10.81
CA GLY A 89 -9.88 14.36 -10.09
C GLY A 89 -9.35 14.12 -8.67
N ILE A 90 -8.82 12.93 -8.38
CA ILE A 90 -8.31 12.57 -7.05
C ILE A 90 -6.90 13.14 -6.88
N LYS A 91 -6.85 14.41 -6.44
CA LYS A 91 -5.60 15.17 -6.26
C LYS A 91 -4.84 14.74 -5.00
N ARG A 92 -5.50 14.79 -3.84
CA ARG A 92 -4.89 14.42 -2.56
C ARG A 92 -4.97 12.92 -2.37
N ARG A 93 -3.82 12.27 -2.38
CA ARG A 93 -3.73 10.82 -2.32
C ARG A 93 -2.50 10.36 -1.56
N LEU A 94 -2.70 9.39 -0.67
CA LEU A 94 -1.67 8.55 -0.08
C LEU A 94 -1.78 7.17 -0.75
N VAL A 95 -0.80 6.82 -1.58
CA VAL A 95 -0.75 5.55 -2.30
C VAL A 95 0.39 4.70 -1.74
N MET A 96 0.07 3.53 -1.20
CA MET A 96 1.01 2.56 -0.65
C MET A 96 0.94 1.28 -1.48
N ILE A 97 2.06 0.87 -2.07
CA ILE A 97 2.11 -0.28 -2.99
C ILE A 97 3.08 -1.34 -2.46
N SER A 98 2.52 -2.46 -2.02
CA SER A 98 3.24 -3.66 -1.59
C SER A 98 3.34 -4.66 -2.75
N ALA A 99 4.37 -4.52 -3.58
CA ALA A 99 4.64 -5.44 -4.69
C ALA A 99 6.14 -5.46 -5.05
N CYS A 100 6.60 -6.47 -5.80
CA CYS A 100 7.92 -6.44 -6.43
C CYS A 100 7.96 -5.31 -7.47
N TYR A 101 9.13 -4.68 -7.64
CA TYR A 101 9.34 -3.59 -8.60
C TYR A 101 8.43 -2.38 -8.39
N SER A 102 7.78 -2.24 -7.23
CA SER A 102 6.77 -1.20 -6.98
C SER A 102 7.27 0.23 -7.17
N GLY A 103 8.59 0.45 -7.15
CA GLY A 103 9.21 1.75 -7.44
C GLY A 103 8.89 2.30 -8.83
N VAL A 104 8.48 1.46 -9.79
CA VAL A 104 8.01 1.91 -11.12
C VAL A 104 6.77 2.82 -11.05
N PHE A 105 6.07 2.84 -9.92
CA PHE A 105 4.91 3.69 -9.69
C PHE A 105 5.25 5.08 -9.13
N VAL A 106 6.48 5.32 -8.67
CA VAL A 106 6.84 6.60 -8.03
C VAL A 106 6.70 7.75 -9.02
N ASP A 107 7.47 7.72 -10.12
CA ASP A 107 7.48 8.83 -11.08
C ASP A 107 6.12 9.10 -11.75
N PRO A 108 5.32 8.07 -12.13
CA PRO A 108 4.03 8.33 -12.77
C PRO A 108 2.92 8.80 -11.82
N LEU A 109 3.03 8.52 -10.51
CA LEU A 109 2.01 8.90 -9.54
C LEU A 109 2.33 10.17 -8.76
N ILE A 110 3.62 10.52 -8.62
CA ILE A 110 4.05 11.66 -7.82
C ILE A 110 3.63 12.98 -8.46
N ASN A 111 3.01 13.81 -7.64
CA ASN A 111 2.71 15.21 -7.89
C ASN A 111 2.74 15.96 -6.55
N ASP A 112 2.57 17.28 -6.61
CA ASP A 112 2.59 18.14 -5.43
C ASP A 112 1.59 17.76 -4.33
N ASP A 113 0.47 17.11 -4.65
CA ASP A 113 -0.60 16.76 -3.70
C ASP A 113 -0.58 15.28 -3.26
N SER A 114 0.36 14.49 -3.77
CA SER A 114 0.43 13.05 -3.53
C SER A 114 1.52 12.64 -2.53
N VAL A 115 1.29 11.52 -1.84
CA VAL A 115 2.28 10.78 -1.07
C VAL A 115 2.31 9.36 -1.62
N ILE A 116 3.48 8.89 -2.05
CA ILE A 116 3.68 7.55 -2.62
C ILE A 116 4.68 6.81 -1.75
N ILE A 117 4.34 5.59 -1.32
CA ILE A 117 5.26 4.71 -0.57
C ILE A 117 5.25 3.33 -1.23
N THR A 118 6.42 2.78 -1.52
CA THR A 118 6.57 1.52 -2.26
C THR A 118 7.42 0.53 -1.47
N ALA A 119 7.11 -0.76 -1.61
CA ALA A 119 7.81 -1.84 -0.91
C ALA A 119 9.21 -2.15 -1.46
N ALA A 120 9.51 -1.71 -2.67
CA ALA A 120 10.78 -1.93 -3.35
C ALA A 120 11.05 -0.84 -4.39
N SER A 121 12.31 -0.66 -4.76
CA SER A 121 12.73 0.14 -5.92
C SER A 121 12.28 -0.48 -7.24
N SER A 122 12.43 0.27 -8.34
CA SER A 122 11.97 -0.13 -9.68
C SER A 122 12.72 -1.31 -10.28
N ASP A 123 13.87 -1.70 -9.71
CA ASP A 123 14.75 -2.78 -10.16
C ASP A 123 14.85 -3.94 -9.16
N ARG A 124 14.10 -3.90 -8.05
CA ARG A 124 14.21 -4.89 -6.95
C ARG A 124 12.90 -5.64 -6.70
N THR A 125 13.04 -6.84 -6.14
CA THR A 125 11.92 -7.59 -5.59
C THR A 125 11.65 -7.17 -4.14
N SER A 126 10.45 -7.45 -3.65
CA SER A 126 10.09 -7.36 -2.22
C SER A 126 9.71 -8.74 -1.69
N PHE A 127 9.65 -8.90 -0.37
CA PHE A 127 9.62 -10.19 0.29
C PHE A 127 8.43 -10.39 1.25
N GLY A 128 8.25 -11.63 1.70
CA GLY A 128 7.21 -12.00 2.67
C GLY A 128 5.89 -12.47 2.06
N CYS A 129 5.79 -12.66 0.74
CA CYS A 129 4.56 -13.15 0.08
C CYS A 129 4.34 -14.67 0.21
N GLN A 130 4.85 -15.29 1.28
CA GLN A 130 4.75 -16.75 1.48
C GLN A 130 3.33 -17.12 1.92
N ALA A 131 2.85 -18.31 1.52
CA ALA A 131 1.48 -18.77 1.81
C ALA A 131 1.15 -18.86 3.32
N ASP A 132 2.18 -19.02 4.14
CA ASP A 132 2.06 -19.17 5.58
C ASP A 132 2.22 -17.85 6.35
N SER A 133 2.43 -16.73 5.65
CA SER A 133 2.51 -15.40 6.24
C SER A 133 1.21 -14.64 6.01
N ASP A 134 0.69 -13.99 7.05
CA ASP A 134 -0.47 -13.10 6.89
C ASP A 134 -0.04 -11.73 6.35
N TRP A 135 1.27 -11.43 6.39
CA TRP A 135 1.86 -10.17 5.96
C TRP A 135 3.06 -10.35 5.04
N THR A 136 3.20 -9.45 4.07
CA THR A 136 4.49 -9.18 3.41
C THR A 136 5.42 -8.43 4.36
N PHE A 137 6.74 -8.38 4.08
CA PHE A 137 7.68 -7.61 4.91
C PHE A 137 7.24 -6.13 4.98
N PHE A 138 6.87 -5.55 3.85
CA PHE A 138 6.39 -4.18 3.82
C PHE A 138 5.06 -3.99 4.57
N GLY A 139 4.09 -4.89 4.36
CA GLY A 139 2.81 -4.83 5.05
C GLY A 139 2.97 -4.94 6.56
N ASP A 140 3.81 -5.86 7.03
CA ASP A 140 4.08 -6.04 8.44
C ASP A 140 4.80 -4.81 9.03
N ALA A 141 5.88 -4.37 8.38
CA ALA A 141 6.70 -3.28 8.89
C ALA A 141 5.95 -1.93 8.90
N LEU A 142 5.32 -1.55 7.79
CA LEU A 142 4.63 -0.26 7.72
C LEU A 142 3.27 -0.32 8.40
N ILE A 143 2.40 -1.24 7.99
CA ILE A 143 0.99 -1.23 8.42
C ILE A 143 0.85 -1.83 9.82
N ASN A 144 1.50 -2.97 10.06
CA ASN A 144 1.30 -3.76 11.27
C ASN A 144 2.23 -3.37 12.42
N HIS A 145 3.32 -2.66 12.16
CA HIS A 145 4.23 -2.11 13.18
C HIS A 145 4.19 -0.57 13.22
N GLY A 146 4.66 0.10 12.17
CA GLY A 146 4.84 1.56 12.16
C GLY A 146 3.54 2.35 12.38
N LEU A 147 2.53 2.11 11.55
CA LEU A 147 1.26 2.86 11.56
C LEU A 147 0.33 2.55 12.73
N ARG A 148 0.64 1.51 13.53
CA ARG A 148 -0.09 1.18 14.75
C ARG A 148 0.24 2.07 15.93
N LYS A 149 1.31 2.87 15.84
CA LYS A 149 1.81 3.75 16.91
C LYS A 149 1.36 5.20 16.70
N ALA A 150 1.40 5.97 17.78
CA ALA A 150 1.16 7.41 17.76
C ALA A 150 2.40 8.15 17.23
N GLN A 151 2.61 8.07 15.92
CA GLN A 151 3.72 8.72 15.22
C GLN A 151 3.30 9.20 13.83
N SER A 152 4.09 10.11 13.25
CA SER A 152 3.87 10.61 11.88
C SER A 152 4.05 9.51 10.84
N LEU A 153 3.52 9.71 9.63
CA LEU A 153 3.73 8.79 8.52
C LEU A 153 5.23 8.66 8.20
N ALA A 154 5.98 9.76 8.23
CA ALA A 154 7.42 9.76 7.99
C ALA A 154 8.20 8.95 9.04
N ALA A 155 7.83 9.06 10.32
CA ALA A 155 8.44 8.25 11.38
C ALA A 155 8.10 6.75 11.22
N ALA A 156 6.84 6.44 10.87
CA ALA A 156 6.42 5.07 10.59
C ALA A 156 7.12 4.46 9.36
N GLU A 157 7.35 5.25 8.31
CA GLU A 157 8.11 4.82 7.12
C GLU A 157 9.58 4.59 7.47
N SER A 158 10.23 5.52 8.18
CA SER A 158 11.62 5.35 8.62
C SER A 158 11.80 4.10 9.49
N GLU A 159 10.88 3.85 10.43
CA GLU A 159 10.86 2.62 11.23
C GLU A 159 10.69 1.38 10.35
N ALA A 160 9.73 1.42 9.41
CA ALA A 160 9.45 0.29 8.54
C ALA A 160 10.66 -0.05 7.65
N THR A 161 11.31 0.95 7.08
CA THR A 161 12.51 0.80 6.24
C THR A 161 13.66 0.18 7.03
N ALA A 162 13.88 0.61 8.28
CA ALA A 162 14.89 0.01 9.16
C ALA A 162 14.55 -1.46 9.50
N LEU A 163 13.28 -1.75 9.77
CA LEU A 163 12.82 -3.09 10.11
C LEU A 163 12.95 -4.06 8.92
N ILE A 164 12.54 -3.63 7.73
CA ILE A 164 12.70 -4.38 6.48
C ILE A 164 14.17 -4.68 6.23
N ALA A 165 15.06 -3.69 6.33
CA ALA A 165 16.50 -3.89 6.12
C ALA A 165 17.10 -4.91 7.09
N ALA A 166 16.66 -4.90 8.36
CA ALA A 166 17.08 -5.88 9.35
C ALA A 166 16.61 -7.31 9.00
N TRP A 167 15.35 -7.45 8.58
CA TRP A 167 14.78 -8.73 8.18
C TRP A 167 15.41 -9.29 6.89
N GLU A 168 15.68 -8.43 5.91
CA GLU A 168 16.37 -8.79 4.68
C GLU A 168 17.81 -9.23 4.95
N THR A 169 18.53 -8.49 5.79
CA THR A 169 19.88 -8.86 6.23
C THR A 169 19.86 -10.22 6.92
N ARG A 170 18.93 -10.43 7.85
CA ARG A 170 18.75 -11.71 8.56
C ARG A 170 18.45 -12.85 7.59
N GLY A 171 17.64 -12.61 6.56
CA GLY A 171 17.31 -13.59 5.53
C GLY A 171 18.37 -13.77 4.45
N ASN A 172 19.49 -13.05 4.51
CA ASN A 172 20.50 -12.97 3.44
C ASN A 172 19.88 -12.63 2.07
N LEU A 173 18.94 -11.68 2.08
CA LEU A 173 18.19 -11.23 0.91
C LEU A 173 18.84 -9.97 0.32
N VAL A 174 18.70 -9.81 -0.99
CA VAL A 174 19.10 -8.57 -1.67
C VAL A 174 18.13 -7.45 -1.22
N PRO A 175 18.61 -6.30 -0.73
CA PRO A 175 17.73 -5.27 -0.19
C PRO A 175 16.68 -4.80 -1.21
N SER A 176 15.43 -4.71 -0.78
CA SER A 176 14.31 -4.27 -1.62
C SER A 176 14.34 -2.77 -1.89
N GLN A 177 14.96 -1.99 -1.00
CA GLN A 177 15.04 -0.52 -1.06
C GLN A 177 13.66 0.14 -1.17
N PRO A 178 12.82 0.08 -0.11
CA PRO A 178 11.55 0.80 -0.07
C PRO A 178 11.73 2.29 -0.41
N GLN A 179 10.77 2.89 -1.10
CA GLN A 179 10.85 4.30 -1.51
C GLN A 179 9.67 5.09 -0.95
N SER A 180 9.90 6.39 -0.72
CA SER A 180 8.89 7.34 -0.27
C SER A 180 9.04 8.64 -1.07
N ALA A 181 7.93 9.16 -1.57
CA ALA A 181 7.86 10.44 -2.27
C ALA A 181 6.69 11.26 -1.72
N ILE A 182 6.97 12.47 -1.24
CA ILE A 182 5.98 13.37 -0.64
C ILE A 182 5.97 14.67 -1.44
N GLY A 183 4.84 14.99 -2.04
CA GLY A 183 4.61 16.25 -2.74
C GLY A 183 4.64 17.46 -1.81
N SER A 184 5.01 18.63 -2.36
CA SER A 184 5.19 19.88 -1.62
C SER A 184 3.92 20.37 -0.92
N ARG A 185 2.74 20.22 -1.55
CA ARG A 185 1.43 20.49 -0.94
C ARG A 185 0.97 19.32 -0.09
N ALA A 186 1.39 18.10 -0.43
CA ALA A 186 1.06 16.89 0.29
C ALA A 186 1.52 16.91 1.74
N ALA A 187 2.74 17.41 1.96
CA ALA A 187 3.28 17.62 3.31
C ALA A 187 2.35 18.42 4.23
N LYS A 188 1.59 19.38 3.69
CA LYS A 188 0.69 20.24 4.49
C LYS A 188 -0.55 19.51 4.95
N TRP A 189 -1.23 18.78 4.07
CA TRP A 189 -2.40 18.00 4.48
C TRP A 189 -2.00 16.77 5.30
N LEU A 190 -0.81 16.22 5.07
CA LEU A 190 -0.28 15.10 5.83
C LEU A 190 -0.04 15.49 7.29
N ASP A 191 0.51 16.68 7.57
CA ASP A 191 0.69 17.19 8.94
C ASP A 191 -0.65 17.27 9.70
N VAL A 192 -1.73 17.65 9.01
CA VAL A 192 -3.08 17.66 9.60
C VAL A 192 -3.57 16.25 9.94
N LEU A 193 -3.32 15.27 9.08
CA LEU A 193 -3.66 13.86 9.35
C LEU A 193 -2.79 13.28 10.49
N ASP A 194 -1.50 13.59 10.50
CA ASP A 194 -0.56 13.09 11.50
C ASP A 194 -0.87 13.63 12.91
N LYS A 195 -1.46 14.83 13.02
CA LYS A 195 -1.98 15.36 14.30
C LYS A 195 -3.21 14.63 14.83
N ARG A 196 -3.92 13.89 13.97
CA ARG A 196 -5.16 13.15 14.31
C ARG A 196 -4.92 11.66 14.54
N VAL A 197 -3.66 11.19 14.52
CA VAL A 197 -3.35 9.78 14.72
C VAL A 197 -3.85 9.29 16.07
N PRO A 198 -4.36 8.05 16.18
CA PRO A 198 -4.80 7.52 17.46
C PRO A 198 -3.67 7.54 18.50
N PRO A 199 -3.90 8.08 19.71
CA PRO A 199 -2.86 8.24 20.73
C PRO A 199 -2.41 6.91 21.34
N VAL A 200 -3.28 5.90 21.29
CA VAL A 200 -3.01 4.57 21.86
C VAL A 200 -2.48 3.65 20.76
N ALA A 201 -1.26 3.15 20.98
CA ALA A 201 -0.67 2.13 20.13
C ALA A 201 -1.47 0.81 20.23
N THR A 202 -1.57 0.09 19.11
CA THR A 202 -2.17 -1.26 19.09
C THR A 202 -1.11 -2.31 18.84
N GLN A 203 -1.31 -3.51 19.35
CA GLN A 203 -0.39 -4.63 19.08
C GLN A 203 -0.47 -5.03 17.60
N PRO A 204 0.66 -5.47 17.00
CA PRO A 204 0.65 -6.20 15.74
C PRO A 204 -0.32 -7.39 15.79
N VAL A 205 -0.94 -7.72 14.66
CA VAL A 205 -1.88 -8.86 14.54
C VAL A 205 -1.48 -9.76 13.38
N GLY A 206 -2.05 -10.96 13.32
CA GLY A 206 -1.73 -11.94 12.28
C GLY A 206 -0.34 -12.55 12.47
N ARG A 207 -0.03 -13.53 11.62
CA ARG A 207 1.29 -14.18 11.58
C ARG A 207 2.35 -13.21 11.05
N PRO A 208 3.45 -12.96 11.79
CA PRO A 208 4.52 -12.08 11.35
C PRO A 208 5.13 -12.52 10.03
N ALA A 209 5.60 -11.56 9.24
CA ALA A 209 6.20 -11.84 7.93
C ALA A 209 7.52 -12.63 8.03
N VAL A 210 8.19 -12.57 9.18
CA VAL A 210 9.49 -13.19 9.45
C VAL A 210 9.43 -14.56 10.09
N SER A 211 8.24 -15.12 10.33
CA SER A 211 8.05 -16.39 11.03
C SER A 211 8.90 -17.54 10.44
N LEU A 212 9.15 -17.53 9.13
CA LEU A 212 9.95 -18.54 8.43
C LEU A 212 11.48 -18.28 8.50
N LEU A 213 11.91 -17.07 8.86
CA LEU A 213 13.31 -16.77 9.16
C LEU A 213 13.72 -17.32 10.53
N ASP A 214 12.76 -17.58 11.42
CA ASP A 214 12.97 -18.18 12.74
C ASP A 214 13.05 -19.72 12.68
N ALA A 215 12.60 -20.33 11.58
CA ALA A 215 12.53 -21.78 11.41
C ALA A 215 13.81 -22.39 10.79
N ARG A 216 14.92 -21.64 10.72
CA ARG A 216 16.20 -22.07 10.14
C ARG A 216 17.34 -22.04 11.16
#